data_AF-A0A804PDY8-F1
#
_entry.id   AF-A0A804PDY8-F1
#
_cell.length_a   1.000
_cell.length_b   1.000
_cell.length_c   1.000
_cell.angle_alpha   90.00
_cell.angle_beta   90.00
_cell.angle_gamma   90.00
#
_symmetry.space_group_name_H-M   'P 1'
#
loop_
_entity.id
_entity.type
_entity.pdbx_description
1 polymer ?
#
loop_
_entity_poly.entity_id
_entity_poly.type
_entity_poly.pdbx_seq_one_letter_code
_entity_poly.pdbx_strand_id
1 'polypeptide(L)'
;MAHRLFVLQINMKGLDGIQGPVYVGTGCCFNRQALYGYDPILTEADLEPNIVIKSCCGRRKKKNKSYMDSQSRIMKRTESSAPIFNMEDIEEGIEGYEDERSVLMSQRKLEKRFGQSPIFIASTFMTQGGIPPSTNPASLLKEAIHVIGCGYEDKTEWGKEVSVASILSSL
;
A
#
# COMPACT_ATOMS: atom_id res chain seq x y z
N MET A 1 -28.49 14.68 18.64
CA MET A 1 -27.05 15.04 18.66
C MET A 1 -26.21 14.17 19.61
N ALA A 2 -26.68 13.85 20.83
CA ALA A 2 -25.89 13.11 21.82
C ALA A 2 -25.31 11.76 21.33
N HIS A 3 -26.11 10.96 20.60
CA HIS A 3 -25.65 9.67 20.06
C HIS A 3 -24.42 9.80 19.14
N ARG A 4 -24.42 10.79 18.24
CA ARG A 4 -23.31 11.02 17.30
C ARG A 4 -22.04 11.46 18.03
N LEU A 5 -22.18 12.30 19.06
CA LEU A 5 -21.05 12.72 19.87
C LEU A 5 -20.45 11.57 20.68
N PHE A 6 -21.29 10.69 21.25
CA PHE A 6 -20.83 9.48 21.95
C PHE A 6 -19.98 8.60 21.03
N VAL A 7 -20.47 8.30 19.82
CA VAL A 7 -19.74 7.48 18.84
C VAL A 7 -18.40 8.14 18.48
N LEU A 8 -18.39 9.43 18.16
CA LEU A 8 -17.17 10.11 17.73
C LEU A 8 -16.16 10.36 18.87
N GLN A 9 -16.62 10.58 20.10
CA GLN A 9 -15.75 10.97 21.21
C GLN A 9 -15.29 9.79 22.08
N ILE A 10 -16.13 8.77 22.26
CA ILE A 10 -15.81 7.65 23.14
C ILE A 10 -15.35 6.46 22.30
N ASN A 11 -16.16 6.03 21.33
CA ASN A 11 -15.84 4.83 20.56
C ASN A 11 -14.57 5.02 19.70
N MET A 12 -14.49 6.12 18.95
CA MET A 12 -13.32 6.36 18.06
C MET A 12 -12.01 6.54 18.82
N LYS A 13 -12.05 7.13 20.02
CA LYS A 13 -10.87 7.20 20.90
C LYS A 13 -10.48 5.83 21.47
N GLY A 14 -11.45 4.94 21.69
CA GLY A 14 -11.19 3.57 22.11
C GLY A 14 -10.52 2.74 21.01
N LEU A 15 -10.92 2.93 19.75
CA LEU A 15 -10.32 2.25 18.60
C LEU A 15 -8.88 2.69 18.30
N ASP A 16 -8.50 3.91 18.68
CA ASP A 16 -7.16 4.46 18.54
C ASP A 16 -6.08 3.60 19.25
N GLY A 17 -6.46 2.88 20.31
CA GLY A 17 -5.56 1.97 21.01
C GLY A 17 -5.39 0.59 20.37
N ILE A 18 -6.13 0.27 19.30
CA ILE A 18 -6.09 -1.04 18.63
C ILE A 18 -5.52 -0.88 17.22
N GLN A 19 -6.23 -0.15 16.37
CA GLN A 19 -5.92 -0.02 14.93
C GLN A 19 -6.17 1.39 14.38
N GLY A 20 -6.82 2.25 15.16
CA GLY A 20 -7.18 3.60 14.75
C GLY A 20 -8.69 3.81 14.57
N PRO A 21 -9.13 5.06 14.51
CA PRO A 21 -10.50 5.40 14.14
C PRO A 21 -10.81 5.04 12.67
N VAL A 22 -12.06 4.65 12.40
CA VAL A 22 -12.57 4.45 11.03
C VAL A 22 -12.75 5.78 10.26
N TYR A 23 -12.58 5.75 8.94
CA TYR A 23 -12.85 6.91 8.09
C TYR A 23 -14.36 7.23 8.05
N VAL A 24 -14.72 8.49 8.29
CA VAL A 24 -16.12 8.96 8.33
C VAL A 24 -16.47 9.96 7.23
N GLY A 25 -15.59 10.17 6.25
CA GLY A 25 -15.84 11.02 5.06
C GLY A 25 -15.23 12.42 5.09
N THR A 26 -14.69 12.89 6.22
CA THR A 26 -14.07 14.23 6.32
C THR A 26 -13.03 14.30 7.44
N GLY A 27 -12.12 15.28 7.37
CA GLY A 27 -11.14 15.57 8.42
C GLY A 27 -9.94 14.62 8.51
N CYS A 28 -9.63 13.90 7.44
CA CYS A 28 -8.52 12.93 7.39
C CYS A 28 -7.47 13.34 6.36
N CYS A 29 -6.20 13.02 6.65
CA CYS A 29 -5.10 13.11 5.69
C CYS A 29 -4.65 11.69 5.34
N PHE A 30 -4.64 11.35 4.05
CA PHE A 30 -4.24 10.02 3.59
C PHE A 30 -2.79 10.01 3.11
N ASN A 31 -2.06 8.94 3.43
CA ASN A 31 -0.79 8.66 2.77
C ASN A 31 -1.06 8.26 1.31
N ARG A 32 -0.46 8.98 0.36
CA ARG A 32 -0.61 8.73 -1.08
C ARG A 32 -0.26 7.28 -1.45
N GLN A 33 0.79 6.73 -0.85
CA GLN A 33 1.22 5.36 -1.11
C GLN A 33 0.19 4.32 -0.62
N ALA A 34 -0.40 4.54 0.55
CA ALA A 34 -1.47 3.67 1.06
C ALA A 34 -2.72 3.71 0.17
N LEU A 35 -3.07 4.88 -0.40
CA LEU A 35 -4.20 5.00 -1.32
C LEU A 35 -4.00 4.21 -2.62
N TYR A 36 -2.76 4.04 -3.05
CA TYR A 36 -2.40 3.20 -4.18
C TYR A 36 -2.30 1.70 -3.83
N GLY A 37 -2.55 1.33 -2.57
CA GLY A 37 -2.43 -0.03 -2.08
C GLY A 37 -0.99 -0.50 -2.02
N TYR A 38 -0.03 0.38 -1.70
CA TYR A 38 1.31 -0.04 -1.28
C TYR A 38 1.31 -0.32 0.23
N ASP A 39 2.04 -1.34 0.63
CA ASP A 39 2.24 -1.70 2.02
C ASP A 39 2.99 -0.60 2.79
N PRO A 40 2.78 -0.48 4.11
CA PRO A 40 3.57 0.41 4.95
C PRO A 40 5.05 0.00 4.93
N ILE A 41 5.93 1.00 4.91
CA ILE A 41 7.37 0.80 5.14
C ILE A 41 7.53 0.53 6.63
N LEU A 42 7.77 -0.73 6.99
CA LEU A 42 8.00 -1.12 8.39
C LEU A 42 9.46 -0.85 8.76
N THR A 43 9.69 -0.27 9.93
CA THR A 43 11.02 -0.16 10.53
C THR A 43 11.26 -1.36 11.46
N GLU A 44 12.52 -1.60 11.83
CA GLU A 44 12.85 -2.63 12.83
C GLU A 44 12.02 -2.49 14.12
N ALA A 45 11.69 -1.25 14.53
CA ALA A 45 10.86 -0.98 15.70
C ALA A 45 9.39 -1.40 15.52
N ASP A 46 8.85 -1.33 14.30
CA ASP A 46 7.48 -1.78 14.00
C ASP A 46 7.37 -3.31 14.00
N LEU A 47 8.49 -3.99 13.76
CA LEU A 47 8.60 -5.45 13.81
C LEU A 47 8.81 -5.97 15.23
N GLU A 48 9.18 -5.11 16.19
CA GLU A 48 9.32 -5.51 17.58
C GLU A 48 7.93 -5.86 18.14
N PRO A 49 7.76 -7.04 18.75
CA PRO A 49 6.48 -7.39 19.32
C PRO A 49 6.20 -6.43 20.48
N ASN A 50 5.08 -5.69 20.41
CA ASN A 50 4.53 -4.84 21.48
C ASN A 50 4.15 -5.67 22.72
N ILE A 51 5.13 -6.32 23.33
CA ILE A 51 5.00 -7.16 24.50
C ILE A 51 5.42 -6.29 25.68
N VAL A 52 4.48 -5.47 26.13
CA VAL A 52 4.53 -4.89 27.48
C VAL A 52 4.14 -6.01 28.47
N ILE A 53 4.99 -7.03 28.61
CA ILE A 53 4.93 -7.91 29.78
C ILE A 53 5.52 -7.10 30.93
N LYS A 54 4.66 -6.36 31.63
CA LYS A 54 4.95 -5.92 32.99
C LYS A 54 5.31 -7.16 33.79
N SER A 55 6.59 -7.27 34.14
CA SER A 55 7.15 -8.37 34.90
C SER A 55 6.53 -8.39 36.30
N CYS A 56 5.42 -9.11 36.43
CA CYS A 56 4.91 -9.61 37.70
C CYS A 56 4.71 -11.11 37.51
N CYS A 57 5.66 -11.88 38.05
CA CYS A 57 5.61 -13.33 38.28
C CYS A 57 6.05 -14.26 37.13
N GLY A 58 7.23 -14.86 37.29
CA GLY A 58 7.42 -16.29 37.02
C GLY A 58 8.11 -16.69 35.70
N ARG A 59 9.39 -17.05 35.82
CA ARG A 59 10.18 -17.83 34.86
C ARG A 59 9.39 -19.03 34.29
N ARG A 60 9.11 -19.06 32.97
CA ARG A 60 9.08 -20.30 32.16
C ARG A 60 9.55 -20.04 30.73
N LYS A 61 10.76 -20.53 30.41
CA LYS A 61 11.26 -20.65 29.02
C LYS A 61 10.42 -21.70 28.28
N LYS A 62 9.72 -21.33 27.21
CA LYS A 62 9.17 -22.27 26.22
C LYS A 62 9.54 -21.78 24.81
N LYS A 63 10.06 -22.71 24.00
CA LYS A 63 10.61 -22.51 22.65
C LYS A 63 9.52 -22.05 21.66
N ASN A 64 9.69 -20.89 21.01
CA ASN A 64 8.82 -20.43 19.92
C ASN A 64 9.60 -20.47 18.60
N LYS A 65 9.56 -21.60 17.88
CA LYS A 65 10.15 -21.74 16.54
C LYS A 65 9.22 -21.25 15.41
N SER A 66 7.93 -21.03 15.68
CA SER A 66 6.95 -20.55 14.69
C SER A 66 6.97 -19.03 14.47
N TYR A 67 7.49 -18.24 15.42
CA TYR A 67 7.47 -16.77 15.32
C TYR A 67 8.56 -16.20 14.39
N MET A 68 9.69 -16.91 14.25
CA MET A 68 10.76 -16.49 13.34
C MET A 68 10.38 -16.63 11.86
N ASP A 69 9.50 -17.57 11.52
CA ASP A 69 9.04 -17.78 10.13
C ASP A 69 8.00 -16.74 9.68
N SER A 70 7.23 -16.17 10.60
CA SER A 70 6.40 -14.99 10.29
C SER A 70 7.25 -13.74 10.16
N GLN A 71 8.26 -13.57 11.02
CA GLN A 71 9.13 -12.40 10.99
C GLN A 71 10.00 -12.36 9.72
N SER A 72 10.55 -13.49 9.27
CA SER A 72 11.28 -13.57 8.00
C SER A 72 10.40 -13.24 6.80
N ARG A 73 9.12 -13.64 6.82
CA ARG A 73 8.14 -13.28 5.78
C ARG A 73 7.78 -11.80 5.80
N ILE A 74 7.68 -11.18 6.97
CA ILE A 74 7.40 -9.73 7.08
C ILE A 74 8.65 -8.92 6.66
N MET A 75 9.85 -9.29 7.11
CA MET A 75 11.10 -8.63 6.69
C MET A 75 11.29 -8.69 5.17
N LYS A 76 11.00 -9.83 4.53
CA LYS A 76 11.01 -9.94 3.06
C LYS A 76 10.02 -8.98 2.38
N ARG A 77 8.85 -8.74 2.97
CA ARG A 77 7.86 -7.76 2.47
C ARG A 77 8.32 -6.31 2.66
N THR A 78 9.11 -6.04 3.70
CA THR A 78 9.62 -4.70 4.02
C THR A 78 10.83 -4.32 3.17
N GLU A 79 11.73 -5.26 2.87
CA GLU A 79 12.85 -5.03 1.95
C GLU A 79 12.37 -4.87 0.49
N SER A 80 11.21 -5.46 0.14
CA SER A 80 10.50 -5.09 -1.08
C SER A 80 9.68 -3.81 -0.85
N SER A 81 10.29 -2.64 -1.03
CA SER A 81 9.53 -1.43 -1.38
C SER A 81 8.83 -1.56 -2.75
N ALA A 82 8.94 -2.72 -3.39
CA ALA A 82 8.15 -3.15 -4.52
C ALA A 82 6.81 -3.74 -4.01
N PRO A 83 5.68 -3.39 -4.65
CA PRO A 83 4.36 -3.87 -4.27
C PRO A 83 4.32 -5.40 -4.23
N ILE A 84 3.46 -5.96 -3.38
CA ILE A 84 3.11 -7.40 -3.36
C ILE A 84 2.48 -7.77 -4.71
N PHE A 85 3.31 -7.93 -5.72
CA PHE A 85 3.03 -8.80 -6.83
C PHE A 85 4.06 -9.89 -6.68
N ASN A 86 3.61 -11.10 -6.34
CA ASN A 86 4.39 -12.32 -6.46
C ASN A 86 5.14 -12.25 -7.80
N MET A 87 6.42 -11.91 -7.73
CA MET A 87 7.33 -12.10 -8.85
C MET A 87 7.72 -13.59 -8.91
N GLU A 88 7.42 -14.34 -7.84
CA GLU A 88 7.69 -15.77 -7.70
C GLU A 88 6.74 -16.72 -8.45
N ASP A 89 5.76 -16.23 -9.23
CA ASP A 89 4.95 -17.09 -10.12
C ASP A 89 5.46 -17.10 -11.59
N ILE A 90 6.70 -16.67 -11.82
CA ILE A 90 7.39 -16.89 -13.11
C ILE A 90 8.34 -18.07 -12.93
N GLU A 91 7.85 -19.22 -13.40
CA GLU A 91 8.58 -20.48 -13.58
C GLU A 91 9.99 -20.21 -14.17
N GLU A 92 11.03 -20.69 -13.48
CA GLU A 92 12.41 -20.76 -13.99
C GLU A 92 12.40 -21.47 -15.35
N GLY A 93 12.56 -20.74 -16.46
CA GLY A 93 12.44 -21.37 -17.77
C GLY A 93 12.74 -20.50 -18.99
N ILE A 94 14.05 -20.34 -19.26
CA ILE A 94 14.70 -20.17 -20.59
C ILE A 94 15.22 -18.76 -20.90
N GLU A 95 16.55 -18.67 -20.84
CA GLU A 95 17.44 -17.55 -21.15
C GLU A 95 17.16 -16.82 -22.48
N GLY A 96 17.18 -15.48 -22.45
CA GLY A 96 17.56 -14.63 -23.59
C GLY A 96 16.46 -13.85 -24.32
N TYR A 97 15.18 -14.16 -24.12
CA TYR A 97 14.02 -13.41 -24.64
C TYR A 97 13.09 -12.88 -23.52
N GLU A 98 13.43 -13.17 -22.26
CA GLU A 98 12.53 -12.94 -21.13
C GLU A 98 12.49 -11.49 -20.65
N ASP A 99 13.55 -10.70 -20.87
CA ASP A 99 13.63 -9.35 -20.32
C ASP A 99 12.57 -8.41 -20.93
N GLU A 100 12.47 -8.36 -22.25
CA GLU A 100 11.43 -7.56 -22.93
C GLU A 100 10.03 -8.02 -22.55
N ARG A 101 9.80 -9.33 -22.47
CA ARG A 101 8.51 -9.88 -22.05
C ARG A 101 8.20 -9.52 -20.59
N SER A 102 9.19 -9.52 -19.71
CA SER A 102 9.04 -9.18 -18.29
C SER A 102 8.72 -7.69 -18.11
N VAL A 103 9.41 -6.80 -18.84
CA VAL A 103 9.15 -5.35 -18.85
C VAL A 103 7.77 -5.05 -19.43
N LEU A 104 7.37 -5.70 -20.52
CA LEU A 104 6.04 -5.55 -21.10
C LEU A 104 4.94 -6.09 -20.17
N MET A 105 5.18 -7.22 -19.51
CA MET A 105 4.23 -7.79 -18.55
C MET A 105 4.12 -6.92 -17.29
N SER A 106 5.21 -6.32 -16.82
CA SER A 106 5.18 -5.37 -15.71
C SER A 106 4.45 -4.08 -16.10
N GLN A 107 4.70 -3.54 -17.29
CA GLN A 107 3.97 -2.38 -17.81
C GLN A 107 2.47 -2.66 -17.91
N ARG A 108 2.06 -3.80 -18.50
CA ARG A 108 0.63 -4.17 -18.59
C ARG A 108 -0.04 -4.32 -17.23
N LYS A 109 0.66 -4.87 -16.22
CA LYS A 109 0.16 -4.95 -14.84
C LYS A 109 -0.04 -3.56 -14.24
N LEU A 110 0.89 -2.64 -14.48
CA LEU A 110 0.78 -1.25 -14.01
C LEU A 110 -0.35 -0.49 -14.71
N GLU A 111 -0.50 -0.68 -16.02
CA GLU A 111 -1.60 -0.09 -16.79
C GLU A 111 -2.96 -0.63 -16.33
N LYS A 112 -3.05 -1.93 -16.03
CA LYS A 112 -4.25 -2.52 -15.43
C LYS A 112 -4.53 -1.95 -14.05
N ARG A 113 -3.51 -1.66 -13.25
CA ARG A 113 -3.70 -1.15 -11.88
C ARG A 113 -4.05 0.34 -11.84
N PHE A 114 -3.28 1.15 -12.57
CA PHE A 114 -3.29 2.62 -12.46
C PHE A 114 -3.87 3.34 -13.68
N GLY A 115 -4.10 2.66 -14.79
CA GLY A 115 -4.58 3.24 -16.05
C GLY A 115 -3.44 3.53 -17.03
N GLN A 116 -3.80 4.09 -18.18
CA GLN A 116 -2.90 4.15 -19.35
C GLN A 116 -1.92 5.32 -19.35
N SER A 117 -1.99 6.25 -18.40
CA SER A 117 -1.09 7.41 -18.39
C SER A 117 0.30 7.03 -17.87
N PRO A 118 1.35 7.08 -18.71
CA PRO A 118 2.71 6.75 -18.27
C PRO A 118 3.26 7.77 -17.28
N ILE A 119 2.85 9.05 -17.40
CA ILE A 119 3.24 10.10 -16.46
C ILE A 119 2.61 9.82 -15.08
N PHE A 120 1.33 9.45 -15.05
CA PHE A 120 0.67 9.09 -13.80
C PHE A 120 1.30 7.86 -13.16
N ILE A 121 1.49 6.76 -13.93
CA ILE A 121 2.17 5.55 -13.44
C ILE A 121 3.54 5.90 -12.84
N ALA A 122 4.38 6.65 -13.56
CA ALA A 122 5.69 7.06 -13.08
C ALA A 122 5.63 7.85 -11.77
N SER A 123 4.62 8.72 -11.62
CA SER A 123 4.43 9.51 -10.40
C SER A 123 4.08 8.67 -9.17
N THR A 124 3.48 7.48 -9.34
CA THR A 124 3.13 6.59 -8.21
C THR A 124 4.38 6.06 -7.51
N PHE A 125 5.45 5.80 -8.25
CA PHE A 125 6.72 5.27 -7.74
C PHE A 125 7.57 6.31 -6.99
N MET A 126 7.33 7.60 -7.23
CA MET A 126 8.12 8.67 -6.61
C MET A 126 7.69 8.88 -5.16
N THR A 127 8.22 8.15 -4.18
CA THR A 127 7.77 8.18 -2.76
C THR A 127 7.60 9.59 -2.18
N GLN A 128 8.55 10.50 -2.45
CA GLN A 128 8.53 11.90 -2.01
C GLN A 128 7.58 12.82 -2.82
N GLY A 129 6.91 12.28 -3.83
CA GLY A 129 6.13 13.03 -4.80
C GLY A 129 7.01 13.75 -5.82
N GLY A 130 6.41 14.71 -6.52
CA GLY A 130 7.05 15.44 -7.62
C GLY A 130 6.65 14.91 -8.99
N ILE A 131 7.36 15.42 -10.00
CA ILE A 131 7.07 15.17 -11.40
C ILE A 131 8.36 14.68 -12.06
N PRO A 132 8.32 13.73 -13.01
CA PRO A 132 9.51 13.31 -13.73
C PRO A 132 10.21 14.51 -14.39
N PRO A 133 11.55 14.59 -14.34
CA PRO A 133 12.31 15.78 -14.73
C PRO A 133 12.21 16.14 -16.22
N SER A 134 11.78 15.22 -17.07
CA SER A 134 11.65 15.41 -18.53
C SER A 134 10.29 15.94 -18.98
N THR A 135 9.40 16.31 -18.04
CA THR A 135 8.03 16.73 -18.36
C THR A 135 7.94 18.22 -18.66
N ASN A 136 7.08 18.58 -19.62
CA ASN A 136 6.78 19.97 -19.94
C ASN A 136 5.35 20.34 -19.47
N PRO A 137 5.07 21.59 -19.07
CA PRO A 137 3.77 21.98 -18.54
C PRO A 137 2.59 21.69 -19.48
N ALA A 138 2.77 21.84 -20.79
CA ALA A 138 1.72 21.55 -21.77
C ALA A 138 1.36 20.06 -21.83
N SER A 139 2.37 19.18 -21.76
CA SER A 139 2.19 17.72 -21.69
C SER A 139 1.52 17.30 -20.39
N LEU A 140 1.88 17.93 -19.26
CA LEU A 140 1.26 17.66 -17.97
C LEU A 140 -0.22 18.03 -17.97
N LEU A 141 -0.58 19.17 -18.57
CA LEU A 141 -1.98 19.58 -18.70
C LEU A 141 -2.77 18.59 -19.57
N LYS A 142 -2.19 18.16 -20.70
CA LYS A 142 -2.82 17.16 -21.59
C LYS A 142 -3.04 15.83 -20.85
N GLU A 143 -2.05 15.35 -20.12
CA GLU A 143 -2.17 14.13 -19.32
C GLU A 143 -3.16 14.27 -18.17
N ALA A 144 -3.19 15.42 -17.48
CA ALA A 144 -4.16 15.68 -16.43
C ALA A 144 -5.60 15.61 -16.97
N ILE A 145 -5.86 16.21 -18.13
CA ILE A 145 -7.17 16.13 -18.81
C ILE A 145 -7.52 14.68 -19.17
N HIS A 146 -6.53 13.88 -19.59
CA HIS A 146 -6.75 12.47 -19.89
C HIS A 146 -7.09 11.64 -18.64
N VAL A 147 -6.35 11.81 -17.54
CA VAL A 147 -6.54 11.07 -16.28
C VAL A 147 -7.88 11.38 -15.60
N ILE A 148 -8.39 12.61 -15.72
CA ILE A 148 -9.72 12.97 -15.18
C ILE A 148 -10.88 12.60 -16.13
N GLY A 149 -10.59 11.97 -17.27
CA GLY A 149 -11.60 11.56 -18.24
C GLY A 149 -12.51 10.47 -17.69
N CYS A 150 -13.79 10.47 -18.08
CA CYS A 150 -14.80 9.55 -17.57
C CYS A 150 -14.48 8.06 -17.77
N GLY A 151 -13.74 7.71 -18.82
CA GLY A 151 -13.36 6.33 -19.13
C GLY A 151 -11.96 5.95 -18.63
N TYR A 152 -11.29 6.80 -17.86
CA TYR A 152 -9.91 6.50 -17.43
C TYR A 152 -9.84 5.27 -16.51
N GLU A 153 -10.88 5.07 -15.70
CA GLU A 153 -10.98 3.94 -14.76
C GLU A 153 -11.43 2.63 -15.44
N ASP A 154 -11.83 2.66 -16.71
CA ASP A 154 -12.32 1.48 -17.42
C ASP A 154 -11.25 0.39 -17.52
N LYS A 155 -11.62 -0.83 -17.09
CA LYS A 155 -10.73 -2.02 -17.07
C LYS A 155 -9.51 -1.87 -16.15
N THR A 156 -9.51 -0.85 -15.29
CA THR A 156 -8.48 -0.69 -14.26
C THR A 156 -8.91 -1.31 -12.92
N GLU A 157 -8.01 -1.29 -11.95
CA GLU A 157 -8.30 -1.67 -10.56
C GLU A 157 -8.71 -0.48 -9.67
N TRP A 158 -8.91 0.71 -10.26
CA TRP A 158 -9.52 1.84 -9.57
C TRP A 158 -10.89 1.46 -9.02
N GLY A 159 -11.16 1.84 -7.76
CA GLY A 159 -12.39 1.49 -7.05
C GLY A 159 -12.47 0.04 -6.54
N LYS A 160 -11.57 -0.86 -6.98
CA LYS A 160 -11.49 -2.24 -6.51
C LYS A 160 -10.35 -2.41 -5.52
N GLU A 161 -9.11 -2.38 -6.00
CA GLU A 161 -7.90 -2.52 -5.20
C GLU A 161 -7.19 -1.17 -5.00
N VAL A 162 -7.33 -0.25 -5.96
CA VAL A 162 -6.82 1.12 -5.84
C VAL A 162 -7.97 2.01 -5.43
N SER A 163 -8.20 2.12 -4.13
CA SER A 163 -9.30 2.91 -3.60
C SER A 163 -9.13 3.21 -2.11
N VAL A 164 -9.90 4.17 -1.62
CA VAL A 164 -10.08 4.37 -0.17
C VAL A 164 -10.63 3.09 0.49
N ALA A 165 -11.41 2.28 -0.23
CA ALA A 165 -11.92 1.02 0.31
C ALA A 165 -10.80 0.01 0.61
N SER A 166 -9.73 -0.01 -0.19
CA SER A 166 -8.56 -0.85 0.09
C SER A 166 -7.83 -0.43 1.38
N ILE A 167 -7.75 0.88 1.65
CA ILE A 167 -7.23 1.37 2.95
C ILE A 167 -8.13 0.85 4.07
N LEU A 168 -9.45 0.97 3.93
CA LEU A 168 -10.39 0.59 4.99
C LEU A 168 -10.47 -0.92 5.22
N SER A 169 -10.18 -1.75 4.22
CA SER A 169 -10.13 -3.20 4.36
C SER A 169 -8.80 -3.71 4.96
N SER A 170 -7.76 -2.88 4.92
CA SER A 170 -6.42 -3.20 5.44
C SER A 170 -6.19 -2.64 6.86
N LEU A 171 -7.07 -1.75 7.30
CA LEU A 171 -7.26 -1.31 8.69
C LEU A 171 -8.27 -2.21 9.41
#